data_AF-A0A9P7RTX7-F1
#
_entry.id   AF-A0A9P7RTX7-F1
#
_cell.length_a   1.000
_cell.length_b   1.000
_cell.length_c   1.000
_cell.angle_alpha   90.00
_cell.angle_beta   90.00
_cell.angle_gamma   90.00
#
_symmetry.space_group_name_H-M   'P 1'
#
loop_
_entity.id
_entity.type
_entity.pdbx_description
1 polymer ?
#
loop_
_entity_poly.entity_id
_entity_poly.type
_entity_poly.pdbx_seq_one_letter_code
_entity_poly.pdbx_strand_id
1 'polypeptide(L)' 'MAVKPFLVAYFSGDAAQRQLSEFDDDKSKHVLLRYIIEQLNGTLDVDWYKLPSDGAVEDARQRTRALGGVVYDLPVRKN' A
#
# COMPACT_ATOMS: atom_id res chain seq x y z
N MET A 1 17.79 -4.06 15.30
CA MET A 1 16.67 -3.96 14.36
C MET A 1 16.93 -2.74 13.48
N ALA A 2 17.04 -2.91 12.17
CA ALA A 2 17.12 -1.77 11.26
C ALA A 2 15.75 -1.09 11.23
N VAL A 3 15.71 0.23 11.41
CA VAL A 3 14.50 1.02 11.21
C VAL A 3 14.22 0.99 9.71
N LYS A 4 13.04 0.54 9.30
CA LYS A 4 12.57 0.67 7.93
C LYS A 4 11.64 1.89 7.86
N PRO A 5 12.14 3.08 7.49
CA PRO A 5 11.39 4.32 7.69
C PRO A 5 10.35 4.57 6.58
N PHE A 6 10.30 3.72 5.55
CA PHE A 6 9.56 3.98 4.33
C PHE A 6 8.26 3.19 4.29
N LEU A 7 7.16 3.88 4.62
CA LEU A 7 5.82 3.30 4.69
C LEU A 7 4.93 3.77 3.54
N VAL A 8 4.00 2.90 3.13
CA VAL A 8 2.90 3.21 2.22
C VAL A 8 1.62 2.56 2.75
N ALA A 9 0.66 3.38 3.17
CA ALA A 9 -0.64 2.91 3.63
C ALA A 9 -1.66 2.97 2.48
N TYR A 10 -2.42 1.90 2.28
CA TYR A 10 -3.45 1.85 1.23
C TYR A 10 -4.63 0.97 1.63
N PHE A 11 -5.79 1.21 1.03
CA PHE A 11 -7.03 0.52 1.34
C PHE A 11 -7.97 0.44 0.14
N SER A 12 -8.94 -0.48 0.18
CA SER A 12 -9.98 -0.61 -0.84
C SER A 12 -11.04 0.50 -0.71
N GLY A 13 -11.77 0.78 -1.79
CA GLY A 13 -12.74 1.88 -1.82
C GLY A 13 -13.88 1.79 -0.81
N ASP A 14 -14.24 0.57 -0.41
CA ASP A 14 -15.21 0.21 0.63
C ASP A 14 -14.56 0.00 2.02
N ALA A 15 -13.24 0.22 2.10
CA ALA A 15 -12.38 -0.02 3.25
C ALA A 15 -12.42 -1.44 3.81
N ALA A 16 -12.89 -2.44 3.05
CA ALA A 16 -12.88 -3.85 3.45
C ALA A 16 -11.46 -4.38 3.70
N GLN A 17 -10.46 -3.82 3.01
CA GLN A 17 -9.06 -4.18 3.17
C GLN A 17 -8.21 -2.95 3.47
N ARG A 18 -7.32 -3.06 4.47
CA ARG A 18 -6.36 -2.02 4.83
C ARG A 18 -4.98 -2.65 4.92
N GLN A 19 -4.03 -2.07 4.24
CA GLN A 19 -2.66 -2.57 4.14
C GLN A 19 -1.69 -1.47 4.52
N LEU A 20 -0.58 -1.88 5.14
CA LEU A 20 0.59 -1.03 5.31
C LEU A 20 1.78 -1.77 4.72
N SER A 21 2.41 -1.17 3.71
CA SER A 21 3.66 -1.67 3.15
C SER A 21 4.84 -0.94 3.74
N GLU A 22 5.92 -1.68 3.99
CA GLU A 22 7.16 -1.19 4.57
C GLU A 22 8.36 -1.59 3.69
N PHE A 23 9.29 -0.66 3.50
CA PHE A 23 10.49 -0.83 2.68
C PHE A 23 11.77 -0.39 3.42
N ASP A 24 12.88 -1.05 3.09
CA ASP A 24 14.21 -0.69 3.58
C ASP A 24 14.76 0.58 2.91
N ASP A 25 14.24 0.94 1.73
CA ASP A 25 14.75 2.04 0.92
C ASP A 25 13.63 2.89 0.26
N ASP A 26 13.93 4.17 0.03
CA ASP A 26 12.97 5.13 -0.54
C ASP A 26 12.64 4.84 -2.02
N LYS A 27 13.58 4.22 -2.77
CA LYS A 27 13.39 3.91 -4.18
C LYS A 27 12.28 2.87 -4.35
N SER A 28 12.29 1.80 -3.57
CA SER A 28 11.27 0.75 -3.58
C SER A 28 9.90 1.30 -3.20
N LYS A 29 9.83 2.15 -2.16
CA LYS A 29 8.62 2.90 -1.79
C LYS A 29 8.12 3.75 -2.95
N HIS A 30 8.99 4.52 -3.61
CA HIS A 30 8.61 5.38 -4.73
C HIS A 30 8.08 4.58 -5.93
N VAL A 31 8.68 3.41 -6.21
CA VAL A 31 8.18 2.50 -7.26
C VAL A 31 6.78 1.99 -6.94
N LEU A 32 6.51 1.63 -5.68
CA LEU A 32 5.15 1.23 -5.27
C LEU A 32 4.16 2.40 -5.40
N LEU A 33 4.52 3.59 -4.92
CA LEU A 33 3.67 4.78 -5.00
C LEU A 33 3.29 5.11 -6.44
N ARG A 34 4.27 5.10 -7.34
CA ARG A 34 4.04 5.32 -8.77
C ARG A 34 3.10 4.26 -9.36
N TYR A 35 3.29 3.00 -8.99
CA TYR A 35 2.40 1.91 -9.42
C TYR A 35 0.96 2.11 -8.92
N ILE A 36 0.79 2.45 -7.65
CA ILE A 36 -0.51 2.75 -7.04
C ILE A 36 -1.21 3.89 -7.79
N ILE A 37 -0.52 5.00 -8.03
CA ILE A 37 -1.13 6.20 -8.63
C ILE A 37 -1.38 6.01 -10.12
N GLU A 38 -0.39 5.54 -10.88
CA GLU A 38 -0.44 5.56 -12.34
C GLU A 38 -1.07 4.30 -12.95
N GLN A 39 -1.01 3.15 -12.27
CA GLN A 39 -1.45 1.87 -12.83
C GLN A 39 -2.71 1.33 -12.14
N LEU A 40 -2.84 1.56 -10.82
CA LEU A 40 -4.00 1.11 -10.05
C LEU A 40 -5.07 2.20 -9.87
N ASN A 41 -4.87 3.40 -10.44
CA ASN A 41 -5.74 4.56 -10.27
C ASN A 41 -6.00 4.91 -8.79
N GLY A 42 -4.99 4.72 -7.95
CA GLY A 42 -5.03 5.07 -6.54
C GLY A 42 -5.09 6.57 -6.33
N THR A 43 -5.91 7.00 -5.38
CA THR A 43 -6.06 8.41 -5.01
C THR A 43 -5.62 8.62 -3.57
N LEU A 44 -5.00 9.76 -3.28
CA LEU A 44 -4.63 10.09 -1.90
C LEU A 44 -5.87 10.57 -1.13
N ASP A 45 -6.21 9.88 -0.06
CA ASP A 45 -7.25 10.20 0.90
C ASP A 45 -6.60 10.41 2.28
N VAL A 46 -6.37 11.69 2.61
CA VAL A 46 -5.55 12.12 3.75
C VAL A 46 -4.14 11.50 3.68
N ASP A 47 -3.82 10.54 4.55
CA ASP A 47 -2.51 9.88 4.59
C ASP A 47 -2.51 8.49 3.93
N TRP A 48 -3.64 8.09 3.34
CA TRP A 48 -3.86 6.75 2.82
C TRP A 48 -4.14 6.78 1.32
N TYR A 49 -3.61 5.82 0.58
CA TYR A 49 -3.97 5.65 -0.82
C TYR A 49 -5.22 4.78 -0.94
N LYS A 50 -6.32 5.39 -1.38
CA LYS A 50 -7.57 4.71 -1.71
C LYS A 50 -7.46 4.07 -3.08
N LEU A 51 -7.60 2.75 -3.12
CA LEU A 51 -7.60 1.94 -4.34
C LEU A 51 -9.06 1.62 -4.77
N PRO A 52 -9.31 1.42 -6.06
CA PRO A 52 -10.67 1.28 -6.59
C PRO A 52 -11.34 -0.05 -6.24
N SER A 53 -10.56 -1.08 -5.86
CA SER A 53 -11.07 -2.41 -5.57
C SER A 53 -10.14 -3.22 -4.69
N ASP A 54 -10.67 -4.28 -4.09
CA ASP A 54 -9.89 -5.32 -3.39
C ASP A 54 -8.84 -5.98 -4.29
N GLY A 55 -9.14 -6.13 -5.59
CA GLY A 55 -8.17 -6.64 -6.56
C GLY A 55 -6.95 -5.73 -6.69
N ALA A 56 -7.17 -4.41 -6.75
CA ALA A 56 -6.07 -3.44 -6.77
C ALA A 56 -5.25 -3.46 -5.47
N VAL A 57 -5.90 -3.71 -4.32
CA VAL A 57 -5.19 -3.91 -3.04
C VAL A 57 -4.28 -5.13 -3.13
N GLU A 58 -4.78 -6.27 -3.63
CA GLU A 58 -3.97 -7.47 -3.80
C GLU A 58 -2.79 -7.27 -4.77
N ASP A 59 -3.01 -6.57 -5.88
CA ASP A 59 -1.94 -6.21 -6.83
C ASP A 59 -0.84 -5.37 -6.16
N ALA A 60 -1.23 -4.38 -5.33
CA ALA A 60 -0.29 -3.58 -4.55
C ALA A 60 0.47 -4.42 -3.50
N ARG A 61 -0.19 -5.42 -2.87
CA ARG A 61 0.47 -6.37 -1.95
C ARG A 61 1.52 -7.22 -2.68
N GLN A 62 1.17 -7.76 -3.83
CA GLN A 62 2.09 -8.56 -4.65
C GLN A 62 3.26 -7.70 -5.14
N ARG A 63 2.99 -6.47 -5.57
CA ARG A 63 4.03 -5.54 -6.00
C ARG A 63 4.99 -5.19 -4.86
N THR A 64 4.47 -4.97 -3.65
CA THR A 64 5.29 -4.74 -2.45
C THR A 64 6.27 -5.89 -2.23
N ARG A 65 5.78 -7.14 -2.25
CA ARG A 65 6.61 -8.34 -2.07
C ARG A 65 7.66 -8.48 -3.17
N ALA A 66 7.29 -8.20 -4.42
CA ALA A 66 8.21 -8.24 -5.56
C ALA A 66 9.34 -7.19 -5.47
N LEU A 67 9.09 -6.09 -4.77
CA LEU A 67 10.06 -5.04 -4.47
C LEU A 67 10.86 -5.31 -3.19
N GLY A 68 10.71 -6.49 -2.56
CA GLY A 68 11.40 -6.84 -1.31
C GLY A 68 10.81 -6.20 -0.05
N GLY A 69 9.65 -5.54 -0.17
CA GLY A 69 8.95 -4.95 0.97
C GLY A 69 8.16 -5.98 1.79
N VAL A 70 7.73 -5.56 2.97
CA VAL A 70 6.85 -6.32 3.86
C VAL A 70 5.46 -5.70 3.81
N VAL A 71 4.42 -6.52 3.87
CA VAL A 71 3.03 -6.05 3.94
C VAL A 71 2.39 -6.48 5.25
N TYR A 72 1.73 -5.54 5.90
CA TYR A 72 0.95 -5.75 7.11
C TYR A 72 -0.54 -5.62 6.79
N ASP A 73 -1.27 -6.72 6.97
CA ASP A 73 -2.73 -6.71 6.94
C ASP A 73 -3.26 -6.03 8.22
N LEU A 74 -3.82 -4.84 8.05
CA LEU A 74 -4.35 -4.05 9.16
C LEU A 74 -5.85 -4.34 9.37
N PRO A 75 -6.33 -4.30 10.62
CA PRO A 75 -7.75 -4.51 10.89
C PRO A 75 -8.61 -3.44 10.22
N VAL A 76 -9.72 -3.89 9.66
CA VAL A 76 -10.83 -3.05 9.21
C VAL A 76 -11.33 -2.26 10.41
N ARG A 77 -11.44 -0.93 10.30
CA ARG A 77 -12.12 -0.14 11.35
C ARG A 77 -13.60 -0.48 11.24
N LYS A 78 -14.13 -1.30 12.15
CA LYS A 78 -15.57 -1.31 12.41
C LYS A 78 -15.90 0.07 12.99
N ASN A 79 -16.68 0.86 12.24
CA ASN A 79 -17.33 2.03 12.81
C ASN A 79 -18.34 1.61 13.88
#